data_AF-A0A926AA15-F1
#
_entry.id   AF-A0A926AA15-F1
#
_cell.length_a   1.000
_cell.length_b   1.000
_cell.length_c   1.000
_cell.angle_alpha   90.00
_cell.angle_beta   90.00
_cell.angle_gamma   90.00
#
_symmetry.space_group_name_H-M   'P 1'
#
loop_
_entity.id
_entity.type
_entity.pdbx_description
1 polymer ?
#
loop_
_entity_poly.entity_id
_entity_poly.type
_entity_poly.pdbx_seq_one_letter_code
_entity_poly.pdbx_strand_id
1 'polypeptide(L)'
;MPATPNPMPTATPLPTEWRTLAPGLDYRALIEGDDLLSQLTIVRIDPALYEFRVAYRPGEALRLQAWRAELPEALILINANFFDTANQALGLLVADGVTYGQSYTRRGGLFSIRDGVPRIQSNVRERYQGEPLDQAVQAFPMLIENGAQT
;
A
#
# COMPACT_ATOMS: atom_id res chain seq x y z
N MET A 1 -16.23 -48.20 -6.67
CA MET A 1 -14.93 -47.49 -6.67
C MET A 1 -15.04 -46.34 -5.67
N PRO A 2 -14.32 -46.33 -4.54
CA PRO A 2 -14.30 -45.14 -3.68
C PRO A 2 -13.57 -44.00 -4.41
N ALA A 3 -14.10 -42.78 -4.29
CA ALA A 3 -13.47 -41.59 -4.87
C ALA A 3 -12.15 -41.28 -4.15
N THR A 4 -11.08 -41.09 -4.90
CA THR A 4 -9.79 -40.61 -4.39
C THR A 4 -9.95 -39.17 -3.92
N PRO A 5 -9.52 -38.81 -2.69
CA PRO A 5 -9.55 -37.43 -2.23
C PRO A 5 -8.63 -36.59 -3.12
N ASN A 6 -9.15 -35.46 -3.61
CA ASN A 6 -8.39 -34.50 -4.39
C ASN A 6 -7.25 -33.95 -3.51
N PRO A 7 -5.98 -33.92 -3.95
CA PRO A 7 -4.93 -33.29 -3.17
C PRO A 7 -5.27 -31.81 -2.99
N MET A 8 -5.35 -31.36 -1.73
CA MET A 8 -5.45 -29.94 -1.43
C MET A 8 -4.14 -29.26 -1.86
N PRO A 9 -4.19 -28.08 -2.50
CA PRO A 9 -2.98 -27.33 -2.82
C PRO A 9 -2.16 -27.11 -1.55
N THR A 10 -0.92 -27.60 -1.54
CA THR A 10 0.03 -27.25 -0.48
C THR A 10 0.33 -25.77 -0.60
N ALA A 11 0.08 -25.00 0.47
CA ALA A 11 0.47 -23.60 0.51
C ALA A 11 1.97 -23.49 0.21
N THR A 12 2.32 -22.74 -0.84
CA THR A 12 3.73 -22.51 -1.16
C THR A 12 4.31 -21.62 -0.05
N PRO A 13 5.38 -22.05 0.64
CA PRO A 13 5.98 -21.24 1.69
C PRO A 13 6.48 -19.91 1.09
N LEU A 14 6.22 -18.81 1.80
CA LEU A 14 6.69 -17.49 1.38
C LEU A 14 8.22 -17.45 1.45
N PRO A 15 8.89 -16.89 0.43
CA PRO A 15 10.34 -16.89 0.37
C PRO A 15 10.92 -15.93 1.42
N THR A 16 11.84 -16.42 2.25
CA THR A 16 12.53 -15.58 3.25
C THR A 16 13.70 -14.80 2.66
N GLU A 17 14.24 -15.28 1.54
CA GLU A 17 15.20 -14.62 0.66
C GLU A 17 14.49 -13.70 -0.35
N TRP A 18 15.22 -12.72 -0.89
CA TRP A 18 14.71 -11.89 -1.99
C TRP A 18 14.46 -12.74 -3.23
N ARG A 19 13.25 -12.66 -3.77
CA ARG A 19 12.90 -13.24 -5.07
C ARG A 19 12.37 -12.18 -6.01
N THR A 20 12.87 -12.22 -7.23
CA THR A 20 12.42 -11.36 -8.32
C THR A 20 11.11 -11.90 -8.89
N LEU A 21 10.06 -11.08 -8.84
CA LEU A 21 8.76 -11.34 -9.47
C LEU A 21 8.74 -10.86 -10.91
N ALA A 22 9.36 -9.70 -11.16
CA ALA A 22 9.53 -9.06 -12.46
C ALA A 22 10.73 -8.09 -12.40
N PRO A 23 11.27 -7.60 -13.54
CA PRO A 23 12.37 -6.64 -13.53
C PRO A 23 12.06 -5.40 -12.67
N GLY A 24 12.88 -5.14 -11.65
CA GLY A 24 12.67 -4.04 -10.70
C GLY A 24 11.62 -4.31 -9.61
N LEU A 25 11.10 -5.54 -9.53
CA LEU A 25 10.11 -5.94 -8.53
C LEU A 25 10.55 -7.21 -7.81
N ASP A 26 10.97 -7.05 -6.56
CA ASP A 26 11.35 -8.16 -5.69
C ASP A 26 10.44 -8.24 -4.48
N TYR A 27 10.33 -9.44 -3.91
CA TYR A 27 9.61 -9.65 -2.65
C TYR A 27 10.31 -10.66 -1.75
N ARG A 28 10.02 -10.58 -0.46
CA ARG A 28 10.40 -11.56 0.56
C ARG A 28 9.42 -11.52 1.72
N ALA A 29 9.43 -12.53 2.57
CA ALA A 29 8.81 -12.52 3.87
C ALA A 29 9.88 -12.41 4.97
N LEU A 30 9.60 -11.60 5.98
CA LEU A 30 10.18 -11.77 7.31
C LEU A 30 9.19 -12.59 8.14
N ILE A 31 9.70 -13.58 8.85
CA ILE A 31 8.91 -14.48 9.69
C ILE A 31 9.59 -14.45 11.06
N GLU A 32 8.92 -13.89 12.07
CA GLU A 32 9.42 -13.84 13.45
C GLU A 32 8.60 -14.73 14.39
N GLY A 33 9.11 -15.93 14.72
CA GLY A 33 8.36 -16.90 15.52
C GLY A 33 7.36 -17.72 14.68
N ASP A 34 6.51 -18.51 15.36
CA ASP A 34 5.71 -19.57 14.72
C ASP A 34 4.26 -19.16 14.35
N ASP A 35 3.86 -17.89 14.54
CA ASP A 35 2.51 -17.41 14.21
C ASP A 35 2.47 -16.55 12.94
N LEU A 36 1.38 -16.65 12.18
CA LEU A 36 1.11 -15.89 10.95
C LEU A 36 1.06 -14.38 11.19
N LEU A 37 0.71 -13.95 12.42
CA LEU A 37 0.71 -12.54 12.81
C LEU A 37 2.12 -11.92 12.85
N SER A 38 3.17 -12.74 12.85
CA SER A 38 4.56 -12.30 12.81
C SER A 38 5.18 -12.37 11.42
N GLN A 39 4.33 -12.50 10.39
CA GLN A 39 4.78 -12.54 9.00
C GLN A 39 4.62 -11.16 8.34
N LEU A 40 5.73 -10.59 7.90
CA LEU A 40 5.75 -9.36 7.12
C LEU A 40 6.17 -9.65 5.67
N THR A 41 5.27 -9.40 4.72
CA THR A 41 5.64 -9.37 3.30
C THR A 41 6.28 -8.03 2.97
N ILE A 42 7.51 -8.06 2.48
CA ILE A 42 8.25 -6.89 2.03
C ILE A 42 8.34 -6.95 0.52
N VAL A 43 8.05 -5.82 -0.12
CA VAL A 43 8.21 -5.63 -1.56
C VAL A 43 9.21 -4.52 -1.79
N ARG A 44 10.15 -4.75 -2.71
CA ARG A 44 11.08 -3.75 -3.21
C ARG A 44 10.71 -3.44 -4.66
N ILE A 45 10.46 -2.17 -4.94
CA ILE A 45 9.99 -1.68 -6.23
C ILE A 45 10.97 -0.62 -6.73
N ASP A 46 11.45 -0.77 -7.96
CA ASP A 46 12.15 0.27 -8.69
C ASP A 46 11.13 1.28 -9.24
N PRO A 47 11.06 2.52 -8.70
CA PRO A 47 10.08 3.49 -9.12
C PRO A 47 10.27 4.00 -10.55
N ALA A 48 11.40 3.71 -11.21
CA ALA A 48 11.60 4.05 -12.62
C ALA A 48 10.88 3.09 -13.59
N LEU A 49 10.46 1.92 -13.10
CA LEU A 49 9.85 0.86 -13.92
C LEU A 49 8.36 0.65 -13.63
N TYR A 50 7.84 1.28 -12.57
CA TYR A 50 6.47 1.06 -12.09
C TYR A 50 5.77 2.36 -11.76
N GLU A 51 4.46 2.38 -11.99
CA GLU A 51 3.57 3.46 -11.56
C GLU A 51 2.90 3.10 -10.24
N PHE A 52 2.74 4.09 -9.37
CA PHE A 52 1.93 3.98 -8.16
C PHE A 52 0.63 4.73 -8.39
N ARG A 53 -0.50 4.06 -8.19
CA ARG A 53 -1.83 4.66 -8.33
C ARG A 53 -2.66 4.45 -7.08
N VAL A 54 -3.45 5.45 -6.72
CA VAL A 54 -4.43 5.36 -5.64
C VAL A 54 -5.77 5.04 -6.25
N ALA A 55 -6.33 3.90 -5.85
CA ALA A 55 -7.68 3.51 -6.22
C ALA A 55 -8.63 3.81 -5.06
N TYR A 56 -9.72 4.54 -5.33
CA TYR A 56 -10.67 4.92 -4.30
C TYR A 56 -12.11 5.02 -4.84
N ARG A 57 -13.07 4.49 -4.07
CA ARG A 57 -14.51 4.61 -4.31
C ARG A 57 -15.17 5.25 -3.08
N PRO A 58 -15.45 6.56 -3.09
CA PRO A 58 -16.02 7.25 -1.93
C PRO A 58 -17.37 6.64 -1.54
N GLY A 59 -17.49 6.20 -0.29
CA GLY A 59 -18.75 5.61 0.22
C GLY A 59 -18.97 4.14 -0.14
N GLU A 60 -18.24 3.62 -1.13
CA GLU A 60 -18.43 2.29 -1.70
C GLU A 60 -17.16 1.43 -1.54
N ALA A 61 -16.79 1.12 -0.29
CA ALA A 61 -15.61 0.32 -0.02
C ALA A 61 -15.69 -1.07 -0.67
N LEU A 62 -14.60 -1.46 -1.33
CA LEU A 62 -14.46 -2.77 -1.95
C LEU A 62 -13.52 -3.66 -1.13
N ARG A 63 -13.81 -4.97 -1.17
CA ARG A 63 -12.87 -6.00 -0.67
C ARG A 63 -11.73 -6.19 -1.67
N LEU A 64 -10.60 -6.72 -1.20
CA LEU A 64 -9.40 -6.95 -2.02
C LEU A 64 -9.68 -7.76 -3.30
N GLN A 65 -10.56 -8.75 -3.24
CA GLN A 65 -10.92 -9.55 -4.43
C GLN A 65 -11.64 -8.72 -5.50
N ALA A 66 -12.51 -7.78 -5.10
CA ALA A 66 -13.19 -6.88 -6.02
C ALA A 66 -12.21 -5.87 -6.60
N TRP A 67 -11.30 -5.32 -5.79
CA TRP A 67 -10.22 -4.47 -6.31
C TRP A 67 -9.34 -5.19 -7.35
N ARG A 68 -9.00 -6.45 -7.12
CA ARG A 68 -8.25 -7.26 -8.09
C ARG A 68 -9.00 -7.45 -9.40
N ALA A 69 -10.33 -7.56 -9.37
CA ALA A 69 -11.14 -7.65 -10.57
C ALA A 69 -11.21 -6.32 -11.32
N GLU A 70 -11.24 -5.19 -10.62
CA GLU A 70 -11.29 -3.85 -11.22
C GLU A 70 -9.94 -3.35 -11.72
N LEU A 71 -8.85 -3.85 -11.14
CA LEU A 71 -7.48 -3.47 -11.46
C LEU A 71 -6.68 -4.70 -11.91
N PRO A 72 -7.05 -5.33 -13.05
CA PRO A 72 -6.39 -6.57 -13.50
C PRO A 72 -4.91 -6.38 -13.83
N GLU A 73 -4.50 -5.15 -14.17
CA GLU A 73 -3.11 -4.78 -14.48
C GLU A 73 -2.28 -4.47 -13.22
N ALA A 74 -2.91 -4.34 -12.04
CA ALA A 74 -2.18 -4.07 -10.81
C ALA A 74 -1.41 -5.32 -10.37
N LEU A 75 -0.07 -5.21 -10.35
CA LEU A 75 0.79 -6.28 -9.86
C LEU A 75 0.71 -6.45 -8.33
N ILE A 76 0.44 -5.35 -7.61
CA ILE A 76 0.40 -5.28 -6.15
C ILE A 76 -0.73 -4.36 -5.70
N LEU A 77 -1.43 -4.76 -4.64
CA LEU A 77 -2.48 -3.98 -3.99
C LEU A 77 -2.19 -3.92 -2.49
N ILE A 78 -2.17 -2.70 -1.93
CA ILE A 78 -1.89 -2.44 -0.52
C ILE A 78 -2.98 -1.50 0.02
N ASN A 79 -3.55 -1.82 1.18
CA ASN A 79 -4.44 -0.87 1.87
C ASN A 79 -3.61 0.29 2.46
N ALA A 80 -4.11 1.52 2.34
CA ALA A 80 -3.33 2.70 2.70
C ALA A 80 -3.99 3.58 3.78
N ASN A 81 -5.09 4.27 3.46
CA ASN A 81 -5.73 5.23 4.36
C ASN A 81 -6.59 4.57 5.45
N PHE A 82 -6.91 5.37 6.47
CA PHE A 82 -8.02 5.11 7.39
C PHE A 82 -9.33 5.71 6.86
N PHE A 83 -10.44 5.04 7.16
CA PHE A 83 -11.78 5.42 6.70
C PHE A 83 -12.75 5.54 7.88
N ASP A 84 -13.78 6.38 7.74
CA ASP A 84 -14.89 6.43 8.68
C ASP A 84 -15.90 5.29 8.45
N THR A 85 -16.95 5.24 9.27
CA THR A 85 -18.01 4.23 9.16
C THR A 85 -18.88 4.37 7.91
N ALA A 86 -18.78 5.51 7.21
CA ALA A 86 -19.40 5.76 5.92
C ALA A 86 -18.43 5.53 4.74
N ASN A 87 -17.29 4.88 4.98
CA ASN A 87 -16.23 4.60 4.00
C ASN A 87 -15.63 5.85 3.33
N GLN A 88 -15.65 6.99 4.03
CA GLN A 88 -14.99 8.21 3.60
C GLN A 88 -13.55 8.26 4.13
N ALA A 89 -12.60 8.69 3.29
CA ALA A 89 -11.20 8.83 3.69
C ALA A 89 -11.07 9.89 4.80
N LEU A 90 -10.40 9.51 5.90
CA LEU A 90 -10.16 10.43 7.03
C LEU A 90 -8.96 11.35 6.79
N GLY A 91 -7.84 10.78 6.33
CA GLY A 91 -6.63 11.51 5.95
C GLY A 91 -6.69 12.00 4.50
N LEU A 92 -5.73 12.84 4.09
CA LEU A 92 -5.58 13.22 2.68
C LEU A 92 -5.50 11.97 1.81
N LEU A 93 -6.31 11.96 0.76
CA LEU A 93 -6.24 11.00 -0.32
C LEU A 93 -6.34 11.76 -1.62
N VAL A 94 -5.41 11.54 -2.54
CA VAL A 94 -5.49 12.07 -3.90
C VAL A 94 -5.46 10.90 -4.87
N ALA A 95 -6.49 10.81 -5.72
CA ALA A 95 -6.59 9.82 -6.77
C ALA A 95 -6.76 10.56 -8.09
N ASP A 96 -5.81 10.39 -9.01
CA ASP A 96 -5.80 11.04 -10.33
C ASP A 96 -6.02 12.56 -10.26
N GLY A 97 -5.33 13.22 -9.30
CA GLY A 97 -5.44 14.66 -9.05
C GLY A 97 -6.69 15.10 -8.27
N VAL A 98 -7.65 14.21 -8.01
CA VAL A 98 -8.86 14.54 -7.24
C VAL A 98 -8.59 14.35 -5.74
N THR A 99 -8.79 15.42 -4.96
CA THR A 99 -8.52 15.43 -3.52
C THR A 99 -9.75 15.03 -2.70
N TYR A 100 -9.53 14.15 -1.73
CA TYR A 100 -10.51 13.67 -0.74
C TYR A 100 -9.95 13.76 0.68
N GLY A 101 -10.85 13.63 1.66
CA GLY A 101 -10.51 13.61 3.08
C GLY A 101 -9.96 14.95 3.58
N GLN A 102 -9.25 14.91 4.71
CA GLN A 102 -8.64 16.09 5.34
C GLN A 102 -7.21 15.79 5.74
N SER A 103 -6.27 16.67 5.38
CA SER A 103 -4.85 16.43 5.67
C SER A 103 -4.57 16.39 7.16
N TYR A 104 -3.86 15.35 7.60
CA TYR A 104 -3.22 15.37 8.91
C TYR A 104 -2.03 16.34 8.86
N THR A 105 -1.89 17.18 9.89
CA THR A 105 -0.84 18.22 9.97
C THR A 105 0.01 18.14 11.24
N ARG A 106 -0.35 17.22 12.13
CA ARG A 106 0.25 17.04 13.46
C ARG A 106 0.61 15.60 13.78
N ARG A 107 0.51 14.69 12.80
CA ARG A 107 0.86 13.27 12.93
C ARG A 107 1.04 12.60 11.57
N GLY A 108 1.80 11.51 11.58
CA GLY A 108 1.87 10.59 10.45
C GLY A 108 2.76 11.05 9.30
N GLY A 109 2.68 10.30 8.21
CA GLY A 109 3.38 10.58 6.96
C GLY A 109 2.40 10.70 5.80
N LEU A 110 2.90 11.29 4.72
CA LEU A 110 2.26 11.34 3.41
C LEU A 110 3.17 10.63 2.43
N PHE A 111 2.63 9.63 1.73
CA PHE A 111 3.21 9.10 0.51
C PHE A 111 2.49 9.74 -0.67
N SER A 112 3.22 10.38 -1.57
CA SER A 112 2.65 11.10 -2.72
C SER A 112 3.43 10.84 -3.99
N ILE A 113 2.73 10.98 -5.11
CA ILE A 113 3.32 11.04 -6.45
C ILE A 113 3.11 12.45 -6.97
N ARG A 114 4.19 13.08 -7.45
CA ARG A 114 4.14 14.39 -8.10
C ARG A 114 5.06 14.39 -9.30
N ASP A 115 4.51 14.75 -10.46
CA ASP A 115 5.19 14.71 -11.75
C ASP A 115 5.77 13.32 -12.02
N GLY A 116 5.02 12.27 -11.64
CA GLY A 116 5.43 10.87 -11.75
C GLY A 116 6.49 10.41 -10.73
N VAL A 117 6.93 11.28 -9.81
CA VAL A 117 7.99 10.95 -8.85
C VAL A 117 7.40 10.64 -7.46
N PRO A 118 7.67 9.45 -6.88
CA PRO A 118 7.25 9.12 -5.52
C PRO A 118 8.04 9.86 -4.45
N ARG A 119 7.34 10.27 -3.39
CA ARG A 119 7.89 10.97 -2.23
C ARG A 119 7.24 10.48 -0.95
N ILE A 120 8.01 10.52 0.15
CA ILE A 120 7.52 10.34 1.51
C ILE A 120 7.88 11.61 2.28
N GLN A 121 6.90 12.20 2.94
CA GLN A 121 7.10 13.40 3.76
C GLN A 121 6.42 13.26 5.12
N SER A 122 6.99 13.93 6.12
CA SER A 122 6.44 14.00 7.47
C SER A 122 5.37 15.07 7.53
N ASN A 123 4.15 14.70 7.93
CA ASN A 123 3.05 15.65 8.07
C ASN A 123 3.29 16.70 9.15
N VAL A 124 4.29 16.50 10.03
CA VAL A 124 4.65 17.45 11.09
C VAL A 124 5.70 18.45 10.61
N ARG A 125 6.75 17.97 9.93
CA ARG A 125 7.89 18.80 9.49
C ARG A 125 7.67 19.45 8.13
N GLU A 126 7.06 18.73 7.20
CA GLU A 126 6.84 19.15 5.81
C GLU A 126 5.36 18.94 5.47
N ARG A 127 4.55 19.90 5.94
CA ARG A 127 3.09 19.87 5.77
C ARG A 127 2.73 20.06 4.30
N TYR A 128 1.81 19.22 3.83
CA TYR A 128 1.05 19.48 2.62
C TYR A 128 0.34 20.84 2.72
N GLN A 129 0.51 21.70 1.71
CA GLN A 129 -0.03 23.06 1.66
C GLN A 129 -1.12 23.22 0.58
N GLY A 130 -1.53 22.14 -0.08
CA GLY A 130 -2.47 22.18 -1.19
C GLY A 130 -1.80 22.27 -2.57
N GLU A 131 -0.50 22.00 -2.64
CA GLU A 131 0.19 21.81 -3.92
C GLU A 131 -0.45 20.67 -4.73
N PRO A 132 -0.47 20.73 -6.07
CA PRO A 132 -1.03 19.64 -6.87
C PRO A 132 -0.21 18.36 -6.68
N LEU A 133 -0.93 17.25 -6.50
CA LEU A 133 -0.39 15.89 -6.42
C LEU A 133 -1.11 15.02 -7.44
N ASP A 134 -0.40 14.09 -8.07
CA ASP A 134 -1.01 13.11 -8.98
C ASP A 134 -1.75 12.06 -8.16
N GLN A 135 -1.10 11.58 -7.10
CA GLN A 135 -1.58 10.55 -6.20
C GLN A 135 -1.11 10.85 -4.77
N ALA A 136 -1.91 10.52 -3.77
CA ALA A 136 -1.52 10.70 -2.37
C ALA A 136 -2.30 9.80 -1.42
N VAL A 137 -1.62 9.33 -0.38
CA VAL A 137 -2.22 8.64 0.76
C VAL A 137 -1.56 9.11 2.06
N GLN A 138 -2.37 9.33 3.09
CA GLN A 138 -1.89 9.69 4.43
C GLN A 138 -2.29 8.64 5.46
N ALA A 139 -1.31 8.28 6.28
CA ALA A 139 -1.48 7.37 7.40
C ALA A 139 -0.61 7.82 8.59
N PHE A 140 -0.77 7.14 9.72
CA PHE A 140 0.04 7.35 10.91
C PHE A 140 0.29 6.01 11.61
N PRO A 141 1.42 5.88 12.36
CA PRO A 141 2.48 6.89 12.54
C PRO A 141 3.41 7.02 11.32
N MET A 142 4.25 8.07 11.31
CA MET A 142 5.50 8.03 10.52
C MET A 142 6.41 7.04 11.24
N LEU A 143 7.14 6.18 10.52
CA LEU A 143 7.98 5.16 11.15
C LEU A 143 9.47 5.51 11.13
N ILE A 144 9.92 6.09 10.01
CA ILE A 144 11.32 6.45 9.77
C ILE A 144 11.34 7.86 9.19
N GLU A 145 12.15 8.74 9.75
CA GLU A 145 12.36 10.10 9.27
C GLU A 145 13.87 10.38 9.21
N ASN A 146 14.37 10.82 8.05
CA ASN A 146 15.80 11.06 7.81
C ASN A 146 16.71 9.87 8.19
N GLY A 147 16.24 8.64 7.94
CA GLY A 147 16.98 7.42 8.23
C GLY A 147 16.99 6.98 9.70
N ALA A 148 16.29 7.70 10.59
CA ALA A 148 16.13 7.33 11.99
C ALA A 148 14.69 6.92 12.30
N GLN A 149 14.49 5.96 13.20
CA GLN A 149 13.17 5.66 13.75
C GLN A 149 12.62 6.89 14.48
N THR A 150 11.34 7.18 14.28
CA THR A 150 10.62 8.29 14.91
C THR A 150 10.03 7.95 16.26
#